data_AF-A0A7Y2DH42-F1
#
_entry.id   AF-A0A7Y2DH42-F1
#
_cell.length_a   1.000
_cell.length_b   1.000
_cell.length_c   1.000
_cell.angle_alpha   90.00
_cell.angle_beta   90.00
_cell.angle_gamma   90.00
#
_symmetry.space_group_name_H-M   'P 1'
#
loop_
_entity.id
_entity.type
_entity.pdbx_description
1 polymer ?
#
loop_
_entity_poly.entity_id
_entity_poly.type
_entity_poly.pdbx_seq_one_letter_code
_entity_poly.pdbx_strand_id
1 'polypeptide(L)'
;WNIDPNKIGILGFSAGGHLASTLSTHYDEEVYVPMDGASARPDFSILVYPVISMEEGVTHEGSKKSLLGEQPSEEIIERYSNAKQVNAKTPPTFLVHATDDKAVPVENSLEYYQALKKHDVAVEMHIYESGGHGYGLGVSGTNTNWPQDLKKWFGANNYIKSDEVYLFSYFKGNGEDGLHLAYSENGLNWQPLRNDTSFLTPKVGKDKLMRDPCIIKGADGQYHMVWTVSWTDKGIGYASSKDLLNWSEQQFIPVMAHEKGARNTWAPETTYDNGSEKYMIYWASTIEGKFPETKSTKESGYNHRMYYTTTTDFKDFTDTKLLYEPGFNVIDATIQKVDSKFVMFLKDETIEPAQKNIRIAISDQLEGPYDQASAPITGKYWAEGPTAIEINGKWVVYFDKYIDKKYGAVTSGDLKQWEDISDRIRFPEGTRHGTVFKVPRDLFLKLNNE
;
A
#
# COMPACT_ATOMS: atom_id res chain seq x y z
N TRP A 1 -24.56 14.25 -5.81
CA TRP A 1 -24.40 12.79 -5.66
C TRP A 1 -22.99 12.36 -5.27
N ASN A 2 -21.94 13.20 -5.36
CA ASN A 2 -20.55 12.80 -5.06
C ASN A 2 -20.11 11.51 -5.80
N ILE A 3 -20.59 11.37 -7.03
CA ILE A 3 -20.26 10.26 -7.94
C ILE A 3 -19.10 10.74 -8.81
N ASP A 4 -18.07 9.92 -8.96
CA ASP A 4 -17.01 10.15 -9.95
C ASP A 4 -17.58 9.85 -11.34
N PRO A 5 -17.70 10.84 -12.24
CA PRO A 5 -18.32 10.65 -13.55
C PRO A 5 -17.51 9.73 -14.48
N ASN A 6 -16.28 9.35 -14.10
CA ASN A 6 -15.43 8.43 -14.85
C ASN A 6 -15.37 7.02 -14.20
N LYS A 7 -16.29 6.71 -13.28
CA LYS A 7 -16.40 5.40 -12.62
C LYS A 7 -17.85 4.92 -12.56
N ILE A 8 -18.58 5.08 -13.65
CA ILE A 8 -19.97 4.66 -13.78
C ILE A 8 -20.01 3.35 -14.58
N GLY A 9 -20.29 2.25 -13.90
CA GLY A 9 -20.44 0.94 -14.55
C GLY A 9 -21.88 0.46 -14.68
N ILE A 10 -22.07 -0.61 -15.44
CA ILE A 10 -23.35 -1.31 -15.58
C ILE A 10 -23.26 -2.75 -15.06
N LEU A 11 -24.31 -3.19 -14.36
CA LEU A 11 -24.45 -4.55 -13.84
C LEU A 11 -25.74 -5.17 -14.42
N GLY A 12 -25.64 -6.37 -14.99
CA GLY A 12 -26.78 -7.09 -15.55
C GLY A 12 -26.75 -8.58 -15.25
N PHE A 13 -27.92 -9.14 -14.96
CA PHE A 13 -28.13 -10.56 -14.69
C PHE A 13 -29.01 -11.19 -15.77
N SER A 14 -28.67 -12.37 -16.32
CA SER A 14 -29.52 -13.09 -17.28
C SER A 14 -29.94 -12.21 -18.47
N ALA A 15 -31.25 -12.03 -18.73
CA ALA A 15 -31.77 -11.09 -19.72
C ALA A 15 -31.37 -9.62 -19.45
N GLY A 16 -31.22 -9.22 -18.19
CA GLY A 16 -30.63 -7.93 -17.82
C GLY A 16 -29.13 -7.86 -18.16
N GLY A 17 -28.44 -8.99 -18.20
CA GLY A 17 -27.08 -9.12 -18.72
C GLY A 17 -27.02 -8.86 -20.24
N HIS A 18 -28.06 -9.25 -20.97
CA HIS A 18 -28.21 -8.88 -22.38
C HIS A 18 -28.38 -7.38 -22.56
N LEU A 19 -29.25 -6.73 -21.76
CA LEU A 19 -29.40 -5.27 -21.78
C LEU A 19 -28.08 -4.56 -21.43
N ALA A 20 -27.38 -5.02 -20.40
CA ALA A 20 -26.10 -4.45 -19.98
C ALA A 20 -25.01 -4.59 -21.04
N SER A 21 -24.89 -5.76 -21.68
CA SER A 21 -23.96 -5.97 -22.80
C SER A 21 -24.36 -5.17 -24.04
N THR A 22 -25.67 -5.02 -24.31
CA THR A 22 -26.16 -4.18 -25.41
C THR A 22 -25.73 -2.73 -25.20
N LEU A 23 -25.90 -2.16 -24.00
CA LEU A 23 -25.36 -0.84 -23.71
C LEU A 23 -23.84 -0.80 -23.89
N SER A 24 -23.13 -1.87 -23.49
CA SER A 24 -21.66 -1.94 -23.58
C SER A 24 -21.12 -1.99 -25.02
N THR A 25 -21.90 -2.50 -25.98
CA THR A 25 -21.47 -2.66 -27.38
C THR A 25 -22.18 -1.73 -28.35
N HIS A 26 -23.34 -1.17 -27.99
CA HIS A 26 -24.17 -0.28 -28.81
C HIS A 26 -24.25 1.16 -28.24
N TYR A 27 -23.41 1.54 -27.27
CA TYR A 27 -23.46 2.85 -26.62
C TYR A 27 -23.36 4.06 -27.57
N ASP A 28 -22.79 3.87 -28.76
CA ASP A 28 -22.65 4.91 -29.79
C ASP A 28 -23.91 5.06 -30.66
N GLU A 29 -24.95 4.26 -30.45
CA GLU A 29 -26.22 4.37 -31.19
C GLU A 29 -27.06 5.57 -30.71
N GLU A 30 -27.45 6.43 -31.65
CA GLU A 30 -28.36 7.55 -31.38
C GLU A 30 -29.81 7.06 -31.29
N VAL A 31 -30.24 6.71 -30.08
CA VAL A 31 -31.63 6.30 -29.78
C VAL A 31 -32.51 7.44 -29.24
N TYR A 32 -31.89 8.53 -28.77
CA TYR A 32 -32.53 9.80 -28.39
C TYR A 32 -31.49 10.93 -28.40
N VAL A 33 -31.94 12.19 -28.35
CA VAL A 33 -31.04 13.36 -28.26
C VAL A 33 -30.59 13.57 -26.79
N PRO A 34 -29.28 13.48 -26.46
CA PRO A 34 -28.80 13.66 -25.09
C PRO A 34 -29.02 15.09 -24.58
N MET A 35 -29.33 15.24 -23.28
CA MET A 35 -29.54 16.56 -22.67
C MET A 35 -28.22 17.30 -22.34
N ASP A 36 -27.16 16.56 -22.02
CA ASP A 36 -25.91 17.09 -21.47
C ASP A 36 -24.64 16.59 -22.20
N GLY A 37 -24.80 15.93 -23.35
CA GLY A 37 -23.70 15.42 -24.15
C GLY A 37 -22.89 14.30 -23.50
N ALA A 38 -23.36 13.73 -22.39
CA ALA A 38 -22.72 12.59 -21.74
C ALA A 38 -22.73 11.36 -22.66
N SER A 39 -21.62 10.61 -22.67
CA SER A 39 -21.56 9.33 -23.36
C SER A 39 -22.43 8.31 -22.64
N ALA A 40 -23.16 7.48 -23.40
CA ALA A 40 -23.88 6.33 -22.85
C ALA A 40 -22.94 5.15 -22.52
N ARG A 41 -21.65 5.25 -22.85
CA ARG A 41 -20.66 4.19 -22.64
C ARG A 41 -20.38 4.02 -21.13
N PRO A 42 -20.55 2.81 -20.57
CA PRO A 42 -20.10 2.52 -19.21
C PRO A 42 -18.57 2.56 -19.11
N ASP A 43 -18.04 2.88 -17.93
CA ASP A 43 -16.61 2.76 -17.63
C ASP A 43 -16.17 1.31 -17.42
N PHE A 44 -17.11 0.45 -17.02
CA PHE A 44 -16.96 -0.99 -16.87
C PHE A 44 -18.32 -1.71 -16.92
N SER A 45 -18.27 -3.02 -17.18
CA SER A 45 -19.46 -3.88 -17.22
C SER A 45 -19.32 -5.11 -16.35
N ILE A 46 -20.39 -5.49 -15.66
CA ILE A 46 -20.46 -6.70 -14.85
C ILE A 46 -21.64 -7.52 -15.35
N LEU A 47 -21.35 -8.68 -15.91
CA LEU A 47 -22.37 -9.53 -16.53
C LEU A 47 -22.40 -10.89 -15.81
N VAL A 48 -23.55 -11.21 -15.23
CA VAL A 48 -23.74 -12.38 -14.37
C VAL A 48 -24.75 -13.33 -15.04
N TYR A 49 -24.30 -14.55 -15.35
CA TYR A 49 -24.97 -15.54 -16.20
C TYR A 49 -25.73 -14.90 -17.38
N PRO A 50 -25.08 -14.04 -18.17
CA PRO A 50 -25.76 -13.17 -19.12
C PRO A 50 -26.27 -13.96 -20.33
N VAL A 51 -27.43 -13.55 -20.84
CA VAL A 51 -27.78 -13.83 -22.24
C VAL A 51 -26.93 -12.90 -23.11
N ILE A 52 -26.23 -13.44 -24.10
CA ILE A 52 -25.35 -12.70 -25.02
C ILE A 52 -25.71 -12.99 -26.46
N SER A 53 -25.83 -14.26 -26.81
CA SER A 53 -26.13 -14.72 -28.17
C SER A 53 -27.63 -14.79 -28.40
N MET A 54 -28.07 -14.45 -29.61
CA MET A 54 -29.43 -14.67 -30.09
C MET A 54 -29.50 -15.82 -31.11
N GLU A 55 -28.37 -16.50 -31.32
CA GLU A 55 -28.25 -17.66 -32.20
C GLU A 55 -28.89 -18.91 -31.59
N GLU A 56 -29.40 -19.77 -32.46
CA GLU A 56 -30.00 -21.05 -32.07
C GLU A 56 -28.95 -21.95 -31.39
N GLY A 57 -29.35 -22.65 -30.33
CA GLY A 57 -28.50 -23.58 -29.59
C GLY A 57 -27.69 -22.94 -28.44
N VAL A 58 -27.44 -21.63 -28.49
CA VAL A 58 -26.72 -20.89 -27.42
C VAL A 58 -27.61 -19.90 -26.70
N THR A 59 -28.61 -19.34 -27.37
CA THR A 59 -29.53 -18.35 -26.77
C THR A 59 -30.42 -18.94 -25.68
N HIS A 60 -30.94 -18.06 -24.83
CA HIS A 60 -32.14 -18.34 -24.03
C HIS A 60 -33.39 -17.94 -24.84
N GLU A 61 -34.11 -18.93 -25.34
CA GLU A 61 -35.25 -18.74 -26.27
C GLU A 61 -36.33 -17.77 -25.76
N GLY A 62 -36.62 -17.80 -24.45
CA GLY A 62 -37.58 -16.89 -23.84
C GLY A 62 -37.15 -15.42 -23.95
N SER A 63 -35.85 -15.14 -23.79
CA SER A 63 -35.29 -13.79 -23.93
C SER A 63 -35.30 -13.34 -25.39
N LYS A 64 -34.88 -14.23 -26.30
CA LYS A 64 -34.90 -13.97 -27.75
C LYS A 64 -36.28 -13.59 -28.24
N LYS A 65 -37.29 -14.41 -27.92
CA LYS A 65 -38.67 -14.17 -28.32
C LYS A 65 -39.24 -12.87 -27.73
N SER A 66 -38.93 -12.59 -26.47
CA SER A 66 -39.41 -11.37 -25.80
C SER A 66 -38.81 -10.10 -26.39
N LEU A 67 -37.55 -10.14 -26.83
CA LEU A 67 -36.85 -8.99 -27.39
C LEU A 67 -37.08 -8.81 -28.89
N LEU A 68 -37.00 -9.91 -29.66
CA LEU A 68 -36.94 -9.89 -31.12
C LEU A 68 -38.22 -10.38 -31.80
N GLY A 69 -39.17 -10.96 -31.05
CA GLY A 69 -40.39 -11.57 -31.56
C GLY A 69 -40.22 -13.02 -32.02
N GLU A 70 -41.28 -13.59 -32.61
CA GLU A 70 -41.35 -15.02 -32.98
C GLU A 70 -40.47 -15.39 -34.19
N GLN A 71 -40.27 -14.45 -35.12
CA GLN A 71 -39.57 -14.69 -36.39
C GLN A 71 -38.63 -13.52 -36.72
N PRO A 72 -37.56 -13.32 -35.94
CA PRO A 72 -36.60 -12.26 -36.21
C PRO A 72 -35.79 -12.57 -37.47
N SER A 73 -35.41 -11.53 -38.21
CA SER A 73 -34.49 -11.68 -39.34
C SER A 73 -33.08 -12.05 -38.86
N GLU A 74 -32.29 -12.65 -39.74
CA GLU A 74 -30.87 -12.97 -39.46
C GLU A 74 -30.08 -11.72 -39.07
N GLU A 75 -30.35 -10.58 -39.73
CA GLU A 75 -29.72 -9.30 -39.41
C GLU A 75 -30.00 -8.85 -37.96
N ILE A 76 -31.25 -9.01 -37.49
CA ILE A 76 -31.62 -8.66 -36.11
C ILE A 76 -30.98 -9.63 -35.11
N ILE A 77 -30.92 -10.93 -35.44
CA ILE A 77 -30.23 -11.93 -34.62
C ILE A 77 -28.75 -11.58 -34.50
N GLU A 78 -28.07 -11.28 -35.61
CA GLU A 78 -26.66 -10.92 -35.62
C GLU A 78 -26.40 -9.61 -34.87
N ARG A 79 -27.24 -8.60 -35.09
CA ARG A 79 -27.15 -7.31 -34.40
C ARG A 79 -27.22 -7.45 -32.89
N TYR A 80 -28.15 -8.25 -32.38
CA TYR A 80 -28.34 -8.43 -30.93
C TYR A 80 -27.60 -9.64 -30.35
N SER A 81 -26.71 -10.27 -31.12
CA SER A 81 -25.73 -11.22 -30.59
C SER A 81 -24.48 -10.45 -30.16
N ASN A 82 -24.47 -9.98 -28.91
CA ASN A 82 -23.58 -8.88 -28.48
C ASN A 82 -22.08 -9.23 -28.53
N ALA A 83 -21.71 -10.52 -28.51
CA ALA A 83 -20.33 -10.94 -28.73
C ALA A 83 -19.80 -10.53 -30.13
N LYS A 84 -20.67 -10.43 -31.14
CA LYS A 84 -20.31 -9.99 -32.49
C LYS A 84 -20.15 -8.47 -32.61
N GLN A 85 -20.64 -7.72 -31.62
CA GLN A 85 -20.61 -6.25 -31.60
C GLN A 85 -19.47 -5.69 -30.73
N VAL A 86 -18.70 -6.57 -30.07
CA VAL A 86 -17.52 -6.18 -29.28
C VAL A 86 -16.46 -5.55 -30.19
N ASN A 87 -15.85 -4.46 -29.72
CA ASN A 87 -14.76 -3.77 -30.37
C ASN A 87 -13.75 -3.23 -29.33
N ALA A 88 -12.67 -2.60 -29.78
CA ALA A 88 -11.59 -2.11 -28.89
C ALA A 88 -12.03 -1.03 -27.88
N LYS A 89 -13.19 -0.41 -28.07
CA LYS A 89 -13.76 0.58 -27.14
C LYS A 89 -14.76 -0.04 -26.16
N THR A 90 -15.17 -1.29 -26.34
CA THR A 90 -16.04 -1.99 -25.37
C THR A 90 -15.41 -1.91 -23.97
N PRO A 91 -16.19 -1.63 -22.92
CA PRO A 91 -15.64 -1.42 -21.59
C PRO A 91 -15.01 -2.67 -20.97
N PRO A 92 -14.01 -2.50 -20.07
CA PRO A 92 -13.52 -3.59 -19.24
C PRO A 92 -14.66 -4.35 -18.57
N THR A 93 -14.60 -5.68 -18.63
CA THR A 93 -15.75 -6.53 -18.23
C THR A 93 -15.37 -7.54 -17.16
N PHE A 94 -16.25 -7.72 -16.17
CA PHE A 94 -16.22 -8.81 -15.20
C PHE A 94 -17.37 -9.79 -15.48
N LEU A 95 -17.04 -11.05 -15.75
CA LEU A 95 -18.00 -12.10 -16.09
C LEU A 95 -18.11 -13.14 -14.97
N VAL A 96 -19.33 -13.59 -14.68
CA VAL A 96 -19.59 -14.69 -13.74
C VAL A 96 -20.61 -15.64 -14.34
N HIS A 97 -20.36 -16.95 -14.30
CA HIS A 97 -21.33 -17.95 -14.77
C HIS A 97 -21.12 -19.30 -14.03
N ALA A 98 -22.18 -20.11 -13.90
CA ALA A 98 -22.08 -21.51 -13.52
C ALA A 98 -22.11 -22.41 -14.77
N THR A 99 -21.31 -23.47 -14.78
CA THR A 99 -21.21 -24.43 -15.90
C THR A 99 -22.48 -25.26 -16.05
N ASP A 100 -23.15 -25.56 -14.94
CA ASP A 100 -24.40 -26.33 -14.90
C ASP A 100 -25.67 -25.48 -15.10
N ASP A 101 -25.53 -24.24 -15.59
CA ASP A 101 -26.67 -23.40 -15.96
C ASP A 101 -27.41 -24.00 -17.16
N LYS A 102 -28.64 -24.45 -16.92
CA LYS A 102 -29.51 -25.06 -17.92
C LYS A 102 -30.46 -24.08 -18.59
N ALA A 103 -30.56 -22.85 -18.08
CA ALA A 103 -31.44 -21.83 -18.63
C ALA A 103 -30.69 -20.94 -19.62
N VAL A 104 -29.49 -20.51 -19.26
CA VAL A 104 -28.59 -19.76 -20.13
C VAL A 104 -27.29 -20.55 -20.24
N PRO A 105 -26.98 -21.15 -21.40
CA PRO A 105 -25.74 -21.89 -21.58
C PRO A 105 -24.51 -21.03 -21.28
N VAL A 106 -23.51 -21.61 -20.60
CA VAL A 106 -22.26 -20.94 -20.22
C VAL A 106 -21.50 -20.37 -21.43
N GLU A 107 -21.73 -20.94 -22.61
CA GLU A 107 -21.25 -20.51 -23.91
C GLU A 107 -21.50 -19.02 -24.17
N ASN A 108 -22.60 -18.44 -23.66
CA ASN A 108 -22.84 -16.99 -23.75
C ASN A 108 -21.69 -16.17 -23.14
N SER A 109 -21.22 -16.55 -21.95
CA SER A 109 -20.09 -15.87 -21.30
C SER A 109 -18.77 -16.17 -22.01
N LEU A 110 -18.58 -17.42 -22.47
CA LEU A 110 -17.36 -17.83 -23.16
C LEU A 110 -17.16 -17.09 -24.48
N GLU A 111 -18.22 -16.94 -25.27
CA GLU A 111 -18.20 -16.21 -26.54
C GLU A 111 -17.87 -14.73 -26.32
N TYR A 112 -18.52 -14.07 -25.35
CA TYR A 112 -18.24 -12.67 -25.04
C TYR A 112 -16.81 -12.47 -24.52
N TYR A 113 -16.33 -13.36 -23.65
CA TYR A 113 -14.95 -13.34 -23.15
C TYR A 113 -13.94 -13.44 -24.30
N GLN A 114 -14.15 -14.39 -25.23
CA GLN A 114 -13.28 -14.56 -26.39
C GLN A 114 -13.30 -13.34 -27.31
N ALA A 115 -14.48 -12.74 -27.53
CA ALA A 115 -14.62 -11.53 -28.33
C ALA A 115 -13.88 -10.32 -27.71
N LEU A 116 -13.97 -10.15 -26.39
CA LEU A 116 -13.22 -9.11 -25.65
C LEU A 116 -11.72 -9.32 -25.77
N LYS A 117 -11.25 -10.55 -25.55
CA LYS A 117 -9.83 -10.93 -25.69
C LYS A 117 -9.31 -10.66 -27.11
N LYS A 118 -10.10 -10.97 -28.14
CA LYS A 118 -9.73 -10.75 -29.54
C LYS A 118 -9.53 -9.25 -29.87
N HIS A 119 -10.19 -8.36 -29.16
CA HIS A 119 -10.10 -6.91 -29.34
C HIS A 119 -9.23 -6.21 -28.29
N ASP A 120 -8.41 -6.98 -27.55
CA ASP A 120 -7.52 -6.48 -26.49
C ASP A 120 -8.24 -5.68 -25.39
N VAL A 121 -9.51 -6.01 -25.13
CA VAL A 121 -10.28 -5.42 -24.02
C VAL A 121 -9.99 -6.18 -22.73
N ALA A 122 -9.74 -5.45 -21.63
CA ALA A 122 -9.51 -6.03 -20.32
C ALA A 122 -10.74 -6.81 -19.83
N VAL A 123 -10.55 -8.05 -19.42
CA VAL A 123 -11.64 -8.91 -18.97
C VAL A 123 -11.19 -9.89 -17.89
N GLU A 124 -12.01 -10.05 -16.86
CA GLU A 124 -11.89 -11.10 -15.85
C GLU A 124 -13.15 -11.97 -15.88
N MET A 125 -12.99 -13.29 -15.76
CA MET A 125 -14.10 -14.24 -15.81
C MET A 125 -13.96 -15.30 -14.73
N HIS A 126 -15.06 -15.55 -14.02
CA HIS A 126 -15.20 -16.58 -13.01
C HIS A 126 -16.26 -17.60 -13.47
N ILE A 127 -15.84 -18.85 -13.68
CA ILE A 127 -16.74 -19.96 -13.99
C ILE A 127 -16.77 -20.91 -12.81
N TYR A 128 -17.96 -21.19 -12.30
CA TYR A 128 -18.17 -22.16 -11.23
C TYR A 128 -18.64 -23.49 -11.81
N GLU A 129 -18.23 -24.60 -11.19
CA GLU A 129 -18.66 -25.94 -11.59
C GLU A 129 -20.18 -26.08 -11.49
N SER A 130 -20.76 -25.61 -10.37
CA SER A 130 -22.17 -25.71 -10.07
C SER A 130 -22.75 -24.44 -9.45
N GLY A 131 -24.04 -24.18 -9.70
CA GLY A 131 -24.79 -23.07 -9.13
C GLY A 131 -26.14 -22.84 -9.80
N GLY A 132 -26.33 -23.40 -11.00
CA GLY A 132 -27.53 -23.22 -11.81
C GLY A 132 -27.73 -21.77 -12.26
N HIS A 133 -28.96 -21.46 -12.68
CA HIS A 133 -29.37 -20.12 -13.07
C HIS A 133 -29.94 -19.32 -11.90
N GLY A 134 -29.74 -18.00 -11.89
CA GLY A 134 -30.49 -17.10 -11.01
C GLY A 134 -30.02 -17.05 -9.56
N TYR A 135 -28.73 -17.28 -9.30
CA TYR A 135 -28.17 -17.26 -7.93
C TYR A 135 -27.89 -15.86 -7.37
N GLY A 136 -28.13 -14.77 -8.10
CA GLY A 136 -27.96 -13.40 -7.59
C GLY A 136 -26.53 -13.16 -7.05
N LEU A 137 -26.43 -12.67 -5.81
CA LEU A 137 -25.14 -12.47 -5.10
C LEU A 137 -24.51 -13.77 -4.56
N GLY A 138 -25.03 -14.92 -4.96
CA GLY A 138 -24.64 -16.25 -4.47
C GLY A 138 -25.70 -16.86 -3.56
N VAL A 139 -25.82 -18.19 -3.61
CA VAL A 139 -26.80 -18.94 -2.81
C VAL A 139 -26.10 -20.01 -1.97
N SER A 140 -25.31 -20.88 -2.60
CA SER A 140 -24.61 -21.98 -1.92
C SER A 140 -23.44 -22.50 -2.77
N GLY A 141 -22.44 -23.09 -2.10
CA GLY A 141 -21.24 -23.58 -2.79
C GLY A 141 -20.27 -22.45 -3.12
N THR A 142 -19.39 -22.66 -4.10
CA THR A 142 -18.31 -21.71 -4.42
C THR A 142 -18.80 -20.43 -5.08
N ASN A 143 -20.00 -20.42 -5.66
CA ASN A 143 -20.57 -19.23 -6.30
C ASN A 143 -20.87 -18.10 -5.30
N THR A 144 -20.85 -18.35 -3.99
CA THR A 144 -21.02 -17.29 -2.97
C THR A 144 -19.85 -16.32 -2.90
N ASN A 145 -18.72 -16.64 -3.55
CA ASN A 145 -17.50 -15.85 -3.47
C ASN A 145 -17.42 -14.72 -4.52
N TRP A 146 -18.19 -14.80 -5.61
CA TRP A 146 -18.06 -13.87 -6.73
C TRP A 146 -18.19 -12.38 -6.34
N PRO A 147 -19.02 -11.95 -5.37
CA PRO A 147 -19.07 -10.53 -4.98
C PRO A 147 -17.76 -10.04 -4.33
N GLN A 148 -17.05 -10.92 -3.62
CA GLN A 148 -15.74 -10.58 -3.05
C GLN A 148 -14.68 -10.49 -4.13
N ASP A 149 -14.74 -11.38 -5.12
CA ASP A 149 -13.83 -11.32 -6.27
C ASP A 149 -14.09 -10.07 -7.12
N LEU A 150 -15.36 -9.66 -7.28
CA LEU A 150 -15.71 -8.37 -7.87
C LEU A 150 -15.15 -7.19 -7.04
N LYS A 151 -15.23 -7.22 -5.71
CA LYS A 151 -14.64 -6.17 -4.85
C LYS A 151 -13.12 -6.07 -5.08
N LYS A 152 -12.42 -7.20 -5.18
CA LYS A 152 -10.97 -7.23 -5.50
C LYS A 152 -10.70 -6.66 -6.89
N TRP A 153 -11.50 -7.04 -7.89
CA TRP A 153 -11.40 -6.51 -9.24
C TRP A 153 -11.62 -5.00 -9.29
N PHE A 154 -12.60 -4.46 -8.55
CA PHE A 154 -12.78 -3.02 -8.39
C PHE A 154 -11.57 -2.33 -7.78
N GLY A 155 -10.94 -2.92 -6.76
CA GLY A 155 -9.70 -2.38 -6.17
C GLY A 155 -8.54 -2.38 -7.16
N ALA A 156 -8.33 -3.49 -7.87
CA ALA A 156 -7.25 -3.64 -8.85
C ALA A 156 -7.38 -2.67 -10.04
N ASN A 157 -8.62 -2.33 -10.42
CA ASN A 157 -8.92 -1.39 -11.50
C ASN A 157 -9.24 0.03 -11.00
N ASN A 158 -9.02 0.32 -9.70
CA ASN A 158 -9.24 1.63 -9.10
C ASN A 158 -10.69 2.16 -9.24
N TYR A 159 -11.69 1.28 -9.31
CA TYR A 159 -13.11 1.68 -9.35
C TYR A 159 -13.66 2.02 -7.96
N ILE A 160 -13.11 1.41 -6.91
CA ILE A 160 -13.40 1.77 -5.51
C ILE A 160 -12.14 2.25 -4.82
N LYS A 161 -12.31 3.15 -3.85
CA LYS A 161 -11.22 3.52 -2.96
C LYS A 161 -10.98 2.41 -1.94
N SER A 162 -9.71 2.15 -1.60
CA SER A 162 -9.32 1.19 -0.55
C SER A 162 -9.91 1.59 0.80
N ASP A 163 -10.27 0.64 1.67
CA ASP A 163 -10.73 0.96 3.03
C ASP A 163 -9.59 1.56 3.91
N GLU A 164 -8.35 1.43 3.45
CA GLU A 164 -7.14 2.00 4.05
C GLU A 164 -6.45 3.01 3.13
N VAL A 165 -5.76 3.98 3.71
CA VAL A 165 -4.92 4.98 3.03
C VAL A 165 -3.52 4.89 3.60
N TYR A 166 -2.50 5.04 2.75
CA TYR A 166 -1.13 5.11 3.21
C TYR A 166 -0.85 6.50 3.78
N LEU A 167 -0.25 6.57 4.96
CA LEU A 167 0.34 7.78 5.52
C LEU A 167 1.86 7.64 5.61
N PHE A 168 2.53 8.77 5.58
CA PHE A 168 3.97 8.89 5.75
C PHE A 168 4.25 9.98 6.77
N SER A 169 4.86 9.65 7.90
CA SER A 169 5.41 10.64 8.83
C SER A 169 6.74 11.16 8.30
N TYR A 170 6.97 12.46 8.38
CA TYR A 170 8.25 13.06 8.03
C TYR A 170 8.48 14.34 8.84
N PHE A 171 9.68 14.88 8.70
CA PHE A 171 10.04 16.22 9.18
C PHE A 171 10.67 17.03 8.04
N LYS A 172 10.76 18.34 8.23
CA LYS A 172 11.39 19.26 7.29
C LYS A 172 12.58 19.96 7.94
N GLY A 173 13.46 20.53 7.13
CA GLY A 173 14.62 21.26 7.61
C GLY A 173 15.49 20.40 8.54
N ASN A 174 15.63 20.84 9.79
CA ASN A 174 16.32 20.11 10.85
C ASN A 174 15.36 19.50 11.90
N GLY A 175 14.04 19.54 11.66
CA GLY A 175 13.00 19.02 12.56
C GLY A 175 12.52 20.02 13.60
N GLU A 176 12.79 21.31 13.40
CA GLU A 176 12.41 22.39 14.32
C GLU A 176 10.91 22.68 14.37
N ASP A 177 10.17 22.42 13.29
CA ASP A 177 8.73 22.66 13.18
C ASP A 177 7.90 21.47 13.69
N GLY A 178 8.38 20.24 13.46
CA GLY A 178 7.87 19.03 14.08
C GLY A 178 7.38 17.96 13.12
N LEU A 179 6.30 17.28 13.51
CA LEU A 179 5.71 16.18 12.75
C LEU A 179 4.96 16.71 11.53
N HIS A 180 5.30 16.23 10.35
CA HIS A 180 4.49 16.38 9.14
C HIS A 180 3.93 15.03 8.71
N LEU A 181 2.78 15.05 8.04
CA LEU A 181 2.14 13.85 7.49
C LEU A 181 1.82 14.06 6.00
N ALA A 182 2.13 13.05 5.19
CA ALA A 182 1.70 12.96 3.81
C ALA A 182 0.83 11.73 3.63
N TYR A 183 -0.02 11.72 2.60
CA TYR A 183 -0.88 10.59 2.28
C TYR A 183 -0.70 10.12 0.84
N SER A 184 -1.01 8.86 0.59
CA SER A 184 -1.10 8.30 -0.75
C SER A 184 -2.22 7.27 -0.84
N GLU A 185 -2.96 7.28 -1.95
CA GLU A 185 -3.97 6.26 -2.26
C GLU A 185 -3.34 5.00 -2.90
N ASN A 186 -2.13 5.13 -3.48
CA ASN A 186 -1.46 4.05 -4.21
C ASN A 186 -0.03 3.75 -3.72
N GLY A 187 0.46 4.50 -2.72
CA GLY A 187 1.81 4.43 -2.18
C GLY A 187 2.90 5.02 -3.10
N LEU A 188 2.58 5.45 -4.32
CA LEU A 188 3.57 6.00 -5.24
C LEU A 188 3.54 7.52 -5.28
N ASN A 189 2.35 8.12 -5.20
CA ASN A 189 2.17 9.56 -5.29
C ASN A 189 1.70 10.09 -3.94
N TRP A 190 2.57 10.82 -3.26
CA TRP A 190 2.35 11.34 -1.92
C TRP A 190 2.01 12.82 -1.96
N GLN A 191 0.98 13.21 -1.21
CA GLN A 191 0.54 14.59 -1.07
C GLN A 191 0.61 15.00 0.41
N PRO A 192 1.05 16.23 0.72
CA PRO A 192 1.10 16.68 2.10
C PRO A 192 -0.33 16.85 2.64
N LEU A 193 -0.54 16.50 3.91
CA LEU A 193 -1.77 16.86 4.63
C LEU A 193 -1.66 18.30 5.15
N ARG A 194 -2.80 18.95 5.39
CA ARG A 194 -2.90 20.29 6.01
C ARG A 194 -2.02 21.36 5.36
N ASN A 195 -1.94 21.39 4.03
CA ASN A 195 -1.05 22.31 3.30
C ASN A 195 0.41 22.25 3.80
N ASP A 196 0.86 21.06 4.19
CA ASP A 196 2.22 20.81 4.69
C ASP A 196 2.54 21.55 6.00
N THR A 197 1.56 21.69 6.89
CA THR A 197 1.76 22.26 8.24
C THR A 197 2.06 21.17 9.27
N SER A 198 2.86 21.52 10.29
CA SER A 198 3.22 20.62 11.37
C SER A 198 2.01 20.24 12.23
N PHE A 199 1.85 18.95 12.50
CA PHE A 199 0.85 18.34 13.38
C PHE A 199 1.27 18.39 14.86
N LEU A 200 2.57 18.40 15.15
CA LEU A 200 3.07 18.38 16.52
C LEU A 200 4.46 19.01 16.61
N THR A 201 4.55 20.17 17.24
CA THR A 201 5.84 20.84 17.51
C THR A 201 6.59 20.17 18.67
N PRO A 202 7.89 19.86 18.54
CA PRO A 202 8.70 19.26 19.60
C PRO A 202 8.87 20.18 20.82
N LYS A 203 8.81 19.59 22.01
CA LYS A 203 8.93 20.29 23.31
C LYS A 203 9.98 19.67 24.23
N VAL A 204 10.42 18.44 23.95
CA VAL A 204 11.32 17.64 24.79
C VAL A 204 12.71 17.48 24.18
N GLY A 205 13.68 17.13 25.02
CA GLY A 205 15.10 17.03 24.66
C GLY A 205 15.81 18.39 24.64
N LYS A 206 17.14 18.34 24.64
CA LYS A 206 17.99 19.53 24.73
C LYS A 206 17.75 20.55 23.62
N ASP A 207 17.71 20.07 22.37
CA ASP A 207 17.59 20.93 21.18
C ASP A 207 16.13 21.09 20.71
N LYS A 208 15.20 20.35 21.31
CA LYS A 208 13.77 20.33 20.97
C LYS A 208 13.54 20.12 19.47
N LEU A 209 14.17 19.10 18.91
CA LEU A 209 13.96 18.70 17.52
C LEU A 209 12.97 17.54 17.45
N MET A 210 12.34 17.37 16.29
CA MET A 210 11.65 16.15 15.89
C MET A 210 12.21 15.70 14.55
N ARG A 211 13.22 14.83 14.60
CA ARG A 211 13.75 14.17 13.41
C ARG A 211 13.37 12.71 13.42
N ASP A 212 13.23 12.16 12.22
CA ASP A 212 13.01 10.73 11.99
C ASP A 212 11.77 10.21 12.76
N PRO A 213 10.59 10.86 12.67
CA PRO A 213 9.43 10.45 13.44
C PRO A 213 8.92 9.09 12.96
N CYS A 214 8.95 8.09 13.84
CA CYS A 214 8.42 6.76 13.60
C CYS A 214 7.06 6.61 14.26
N ILE A 215 6.03 6.28 13.49
CA ILE A 215 4.66 6.06 13.97
C ILE A 215 4.23 4.62 13.69
N ILE A 216 3.71 3.93 14.70
CA ILE A 216 3.01 2.65 14.55
C ILE A 216 1.62 2.70 15.16
N LYS A 217 0.73 1.81 14.68
CA LYS A 217 -0.50 1.46 15.40
C LYS A 217 -0.19 0.37 16.43
N GLY A 218 -0.39 0.68 17.70
CA GLY A 218 -0.27 -0.27 18.81
C GLY A 218 -1.48 -1.21 18.91
N ALA A 219 -1.27 -2.35 19.57
CA ALA A 219 -2.34 -3.32 19.86
C ALA A 219 -3.39 -2.79 20.83
N ASP A 220 -3.07 -1.73 21.57
CA ASP A 220 -3.99 -1.00 22.43
C ASP A 220 -4.93 -0.05 21.65
N GLY A 221 -4.81 -0.02 20.33
CA GLY A 221 -5.61 0.86 19.48
C GLY A 221 -5.15 2.31 19.51
N GLN A 222 -3.97 2.63 20.05
CA GLN A 222 -3.34 3.94 19.93
C GLN A 222 -2.31 3.96 18.80
N TYR A 223 -1.95 5.15 18.36
CA TYR A 223 -0.75 5.40 17.58
C TYR A 223 0.35 5.81 18.54
N HIS A 224 1.53 5.20 18.42
CA HIS A 224 2.71 5.53 19.22
C HIS A 224 3.75 6.14 18.30
N MET A 225 4.34 7.25 18.74
CA MET A 225 5.41 7.93 18.02
C MET A 225 6.67 8.01 18.85
N VAL A 226 7.81 7.69 18.23
CA VAL A 226 9.15 7.95 18.76
C VAL A 226 9.96 8.78 17.76
N TRP A 227 10.90 9.59 18.24
CA TRP A 227 11.71 10.46 17.36
C TRP A 227 13.06 10.88 18.00
N THR A 228 13.97 11.36 17.16
CA THR A 228 15.25 11.98 17.56
C THR A 228 15.01 13.41 18.07
N VAL A 229 15.41 13.69 19.32
CA VAL A 229 15.17 15.00 19.97
C VAL A 229 16.32 16.01 19.86
N SER A 230 17.52 15.55 19.52
CA SER A 230 18.75 16.35 19.51
C SER A 230 19.91 15.59 18.85
N TRP A 231 20.92 16.33 18.39
CA TRP A 231 22.14 15.75 17.82
C TRP A 231 23.03 15.03 18.83
N THR A 232 22.99 15.39 20.12
CA THR A 232 23.94 14.87 21.13
C THR A 232 23.28 14.46 22.43
N ASP A 233 21.96 14.23 22.41
CA ASP A 233 21.23 13.80 23.59
C ASP A 233 21.25 12.27 23.71
N LYS A 234 20.97 11.78 24.92
CA LYS A 234 21.04 10.36 25.29
C LYS A 234 19.66 9.74 25.48
N GLY A 235 18.65 10.36 24.86
CA GLY A 235 17.27 9.93 24.95
C GLY A 235 16.49 10.31 23.71
N ILE A 236 15.29 9.75 23.63
CA ILE A 236 14.39 9.88 22.49
C ILE A 236 13.10 10.54 22.95
N GLY A 237 12.35 11.08 21.99
CA GLY A 237 11.02 11.59 22.25
C GLY A 237 9.98 10.48 22.15
N TYR A 238 8.89 10.62 22.91
CA TYR A 238 7.72 9.77 22.81
C TYR A 238 6.41 10.55 23.00
N ALA A 239 5.38 10.16 22.23
CA ALA A 239 4.00 10.60 22.42
C ALA A 239 3.05 9.55 21.81
N SER A 240 1.81 9.53 22.27
CA SER A 240 0.75 8.69 21.70
C SER A 240 -0.46 9.50 21.27
N SER A 241 -1.26 8.96 20.36
CA SER A 241 -2.50 9.57 19.91
C SER A 241 -3.54 8.52 19.52
N LYS A 242 -4.82 8.80 19.70
CA LYS A 242 -5.89 7.92 19.18
C LYS A 242 -6.23 8.20 17.72
N ASP A 243 -5.96 9.42 17.27
CA ASP A 243 -6.49 9.99 16.02
C ASP A 243 -5.44 10.75 15.19
N LEU A 244 -4.17 10.73 15.59
CA LEU A 244 -3.04 11.46 14.95
C LEU A 244 -3.18 12.99 14.97
N LEU A 245 -4.21 13.51 15.62
CA LEU A 245 -4.50 14.94 15.77
C LEU A 245 -4.19 15.40 17.19
N ASN A 246 -4.75 14.67 18.14
CA ASN A 246 -4.66 14.95 19.56
C ASN A 246 -3.57 14.05 20.14
N TRP A 247 -2.40 14.64 20.34
CA TRP A 247 -1.24 13.95 20.89
C TRP A 247 -1.18 14.11 22.41
N SER A 248 -0.71 13.06 23.09
CA SER A 248 -0.40 13.09 24.52
C SER A 248 0.66 14.15 24.82
N GLU A 249 0.86 14.43 26.11
CA GLU A 249 2.08 15.11 26.53
C GLU A 249 3.32 14.37 26.02
N GLN A 250 4.30 15.12 25.51
CA GLN A 250 5.54 14.55 25.01
C GLN A 250 6.43 14.15 26.18
N GLN A 251 7.06 12.99 26.06
CA GLN A 251 7.97 12.44 27.05
C GLN A 251 9.38 12.35 26.47
N PHE A 252 10.37 12.58 27.32
CA PHE A 252 11.76 12.26 27.02
C PHE A 252 12.10 10.92 27.67
N ILE A 253 12.46 9.92 26.87
CA ILE A 253 12.85 8.59 27.33
C ILE A 253 14.39 8.50 27.33
N PRO A 254 15.05 8.42 28.50
CA PRO A 254 16.51 8.51 28.62
C PRO A 254 17.23 7.18 28.31
N VAL A 255 16.97 6.60 27.14
CA VAL A 255 17.37 5.22 26.79
C VAL A 255 18.88 4.96 26.91
N MET A 256 19.74 5.96 26.66
CA MET A 256 21.20 5.84 26.76
C MET A 256 21.81 6.63 27.92
N ALA A 257 21.01 7.21 28.84
CA ALA A 257 21.55 8.08 29.90
C ALA A 257 22.50 7.37 30.86
N HIS A 258 22.33 6.06 31.04
CA HIS A 258 23.20 5.21 31.85
C HIS A 258 24.59 4.99 31.23
N GLU A 259 24.72 5.11 29.90
CA GLU A 259 25.96 4.86 29.17
C GLU A 259 26.77 6.16 29.05
N LYS A 260 27.87 6.25 29.82
CA LYS A 260 28.68 7.48 29.91
C LYS A 260 29.26 7.88 28.56
N GLY A 261 29.76 6.91 27.79
CA GLY A 261 30.37 7.12 26.48
C GLY A 261 29.38 7.30 25.32
N ALA A 262 28.07 7.19 25.55
CA ALA A 262 27.08 7.40 24.51
C ALA A 262 27.12 8.85 24.02
N ARG A 263 27.18 9.03 22.70
CA ARG A 263 27.23 10.36 22.06
C ARG A 263 25.87 10.85 21.59
N ASN A 264 24.97 9.94 21.27
CA ASN A 264 23.73 10.24 20.57
C ASN A 264 22.71 9.10 20.71
N THR A 265 21.45 9.41 20.42
CA THR A 265 20.36 8.46 20.18
C THR A 265 19.58 8.92 18.95
N TRP A 266 19.90 8.35 17.78
CA TRP A 266 19.38 8.81 16.48
C TRP A 266 18.48 7.79 15.81
N ALA A 267 17.55 8.32 15.01
CA ALA A 267 16.57 7.60 14.20
C ALA A 267 15.91 6.44 14.97
N PRO A 268 15.23 6.72 16.10
CA PRO A 268 14.53 5.67 16.80
C PRO A 268 13.32 5.20 16.00
N GLU A 269 13.16 3.89 15.91
CA GLU A 269 11.95 3.25 15.42
C GLU A 269 11.34 2.36 16.51
N THR A 270 10.07 2.02 16.33
CA THR A 270 9.35 1.11 17.21
C THR A 270 8.62 0.06 16.40
N THR A 271 8.67 -1.19 16.85
CA THR A 271 7.97 -2.33 16.23
C THR A 271 7.24 -3.10 17.32
N TYR A 272 5.98 -3.45 17.08
CA TYR A 272 5.20 -4.33 17.95
C TYR A 272 5.28 -5.77 17.46
N ASP A 273 5.59 -6.72 18.36
CA ASP A 273 5.49 -8.15 18.06
C ASP A 273 4.28 -8.77 18.78
N ASN A 274 3.28 -9.14 17.98
CA ASN A 274 2.09 -9.86 18.47
C ASN A 274 2.41 -11.18 19.20
N GLY A 275 3.55 -11.83 18.89
CA GLY A 275 3.90 -13.12 19.50
C GLY A 275 4.34 -12.98 20.95
N SER A 276 5.14 -11.96 21.25
CA SER A 276 5.61 -11.64 22.60
C SER A 276 4.78 -10.57 23.32
N GLU A 277 3.82 -9.95 22.62
CA GLU A 277 2.99 -8.83 23.07
C GLU A 277 3.79 -7.62 23.57
N LYS A 278 4.96 -7.38 22.96
CA LYS A 278 5.89 -6.30 23.34
C LYS A 278 6.16 -5.35 22.19
N TYR A 279 6.44 -4.11 22.56
CA TYR A 279 7.07 -3.12 21.71
C TYR A 279 8.58 -3.20 21.89
N MET A 280 9.31 -3.19 20.78
CA MET A 280 10.75 -2.95 20.77
C MET A 280 11.01 -1.57 20.19
N ILE A 281 11.72 -0.74 20.95
CA ILE A 281 12.22 0.56 20.47
C ILE A 281 13.71 0.39 20.22
N TYR A 282 14.17 0.80 19.04
CA TYR A 282 15.56 0.63 18.62
C TYR A 282 16.08 1.86 17.90
N TRP A 283 17.38 2.14 18.05
CA TRP A 283 18.01 3.38 17.60
C TRP A 283 19.50 3.20 17.35
N ALA A 284 20.10 4.15 16.65
CA ALA A 284 21.54 4.17 16.41
C ALA A 284 22.28 5.01 17.45
N SER A 285 23.35 4.47 18.02
CA SER A 285 24.22 5.20 18.97
C SER A 285 25.69 4.93 18.69
N THR A 286 26.51 5.97 18.79
CA THR A 286 27.96 5.82 18.97
C THR A 286 28.28 5.79 20.46
N ILE A 287 29.06 4.81 20.89
CA ILE A 287 29.63 4.75 22.24
C ILE A 287 31.15 4.89 22.13
N GLU A 288 31.71 5.89 22.81
CA GLU A 288 33.15 6.15 22.79
C GLU A 288 33.97 4.91 23.19
N GLY A 289 34.99 4.59 22.39
CA GLY A 289 35.88 3.45 22.60
C GLY A 289 35.34 2.10 22.12
N LYS A 290 34.07 1.99 21.72
CA LYS A 290 33.51 0.74 21.16
C LYS A 290 33.71 0.66 19.64
N PHE A 291 33.87 -0.57 19.16
CA PHE A 291 34.02 -0.94 17.73
C PHE A 291 35.13 -0.18 16.97
N PRO A 292 36.35 -0.01 17.54
CA PRO A 292 37.41 0.78 16.91
C PRO A 292 37.79 0.32 15.49
N GLU A 293 37.58 -0.96 15.17
CA GLU A 293 37.86 -1.59 13.88
C GLU A 293 37.08 -0.99 12.70
N THR A 294 35.96 -0.32 12.97
CA THR A 294 35.09 0.30 11.95
C THR A 294 35.09 1.83 12.00
N LYS A 295 35.87 2.41 12.93
CA LYS A 295 35.89 3.85 13.15
C LYS A 295 36.61 4.57 12.02
N SER A 296 35.91 5.48 11.35
CA SER A 296 36.50 6.36 10.33
C SER A 296 37.06 7.64 10.94
N THR A 297 38.13 8.18 10.34
CA THR A 297 38.65 9.52 10.64
C THR A 297 37.84 10.63 9.95
N LYS A 298 36.95 10.30 9.02
CA LYS A 298 36.13 11.24 8.23
C LYS A 298 34.72 11.47 8.79
N GLU A 299 34.32 10.75 9.83
CA GLU A 299 32.95 10.76 10.38
C GLU A 299 32.85 11.50 11.73
N SER A 300 33.73 12.47 12.02
CA SER A 300 33.71 13.23 13.28
C SER A 300 33.62 12.34 14.54
N GLY A 301 34.24 11.15 14.46
CA GLY A 301 34.24 10.12 15.49
C GLY A 301 32.95 9.34 15.67
N TYR A 302 31.91 9.55 14.85
CA TYR A 302 30.69 8.74 14.85
C TYR A 302 30.98 7.36 14.25
N ASN A 303 30.48 6.33 14.93
CA ASN A 303 30.60 4.93 14.57
C ASN A 303 29.49 4.17 15.29
N HIS A 304 28.31 4.18 14.67
CA HIS A 304 27.07 3.74 15.26
C HIS A 304 26.92 2.23 15.24
N ARG A 305 26.19 1.73 16.23
CA ARG A 305 25.49 0.43 16.20
C ARG A 305 24.04 0.58 16.60
N MET A 306 23.26 -0.44 16.28
CA MET A 306 21.85 -0.48 16.66
C MET A 306 21.72 -1.02 18.08
N TYR A 307 20.96 -0.32 18.90
CA TYR A 307 20.63 -0.71 20.27
C TYR A 307 19.11 -0.74 20.41
N TYR A 308 18.62 -1.45 21.43
CA TYR A 308 17.19 -1.54 21.68
C TYR A 308 16.85 -1.60 23.16
N THR A 309 15.60 -1.26 23.47
CA THR A 309 14.89 -1.61 24.70
C THR A 309 13.52 -2.17 24.35
N THR A 310 12.88 -2.87 25.29
CA THR A 310 11.51 -3.36 25.14
C THR A 310 10.61 -2.76 26.20
N THR A 311 9.33 -2.64 25.87
CA THR A 311 8.27 -2.16 26.76
C THR A 311 6.94 -2.80 26.38
N THR A 312 5.99 -2.83 27.31
CA THR A 312 4.60 -3.20 27.05
C THR A 312 3.65 -2.01 27.09
N ASP A 313 4.09 -0.86 27.63
CA ASP A 313 3.21 0.26 27.97
C ASP A 313 3.82 1.66 27.74
N PHE A 314 5.06 1.73 27.23
CA PHE A 314 5.84 2.95 27.05
C PHE A 314 6.08 3.76 28.34
N LYS A 315 6.04 3.09 29.50
CA LYS A 315 6.40 3.68 30.80
C LYS A 315 7.56 2.93 31.42
N ASP A 316 7.47 1.60 31.45
CA ASP A 316 8.50 0.72 31.95
C ASP A 316 9.31 0.14 30.79
N PHE A 317 10.63 0.21 30.90
CA PHE A 317 11.56 -0.19 29.85
C PHE A 317 12.58 -1.18 30.40
N THR A 318 12.95 -2.17 29.60
CA THR A 318 14.08 -3.05 29.93
C THR A 318 15.41 -2.31 29.79
N ASP A 319 16.48 -2.89 30.34
CA ASP A 319 17.83 -2.41 30.08
C ASP A 319 18.13 -2.38 28.57
N THR A 320 18.93 -1.39 28.16
CA THR A 320 19.37 -1.27 26.78
C THR A 320 20.33 -2.40 26.42
N LYS A 321 20.13 -2.97 25.23
CA LYS A 321 20.97 -4.05 24.68
C LYS A 321 21.45 -3.70 23.28
N LEU A 322 22.59 -4.27 22.88
CA LEU A 322 23.05 -4.23 21.51
C LEU A 322 22.10 -5.07 20.64
N LEU A 323 21.53 -4.47 19.61
CA LEU A 323 20.65 -5.14 18.65
C LEU A 323 21.46 -5.72 17.48
N TYR A 324 22.34 -4.91 16.89
CA TYR A 324 23.02 -5.30 15.66
C TYR A 324 24.42 -4.69 15.51
N GLU A 325 25.38 -5.57 15.21
CA GLU A 325 26.79 -5.32 14.93
C GLU A 325 27.20 -6.10 13.66
N PRO A 326 27.18 -5.47 12.48
CA PRO A 326 27.48 -6.15 11.22
C PRO A 326 28.95 -6.08 10.78
N GLY A 327 29.85 -5.50 11.58
CA GLY A 327 31.23 -5.24 11.16
C GLY A 327 31.39 -3.98 10.30
N PHE A 328 30.42 -3.06 10.32
CA PHE A 328 30.50 -1.72 9.72
C PHE A 328 29.64 -0.72 10.50
N ASN A 329 29.83 0.59 10.24
CA ASN A 329 29.04 1.67 10.83
C ASN A 329 27.58 1.58 10.33
N VAL A 330 26.63 1.23 11.20
CA VAL A 330 25.21 1.01 10.83
C VAL A 330 24.30 2.02 11.51
N ILE A 331 23.34 2.55 10.75
CA ILE A 331 22.33 3.51 11.20
C ILE A 331 21.00 3.28 10.47
N ASP A 332 19.95 3.99 10.89
CA ASP A 332 18.63 4.02 10.25
C ASP A 332 18.07 2.62 9.97
N ALA A 333 17.67 1.91 11.01
CA ALA A 333 17.02 0.62 10.84
C ALA A 333 15.50 0.75 10.89
N THR A 334 14.81 -0.03 10.06
CA THR A 334 13.39 -0.35 10.20
C THR A 334 13.21 -1.86 10.16
N ILE A 335 12.30 -2.41 10.96
CA ILE A 335 12.10 -3.86 11.09
C ILE A 335 10.65 -4.20 10.78
N GLN A 336 10.47 -5.06 9.78
CA GLN A 336 9.17 -5.57 9.36
C GLN A 336 9.06 -7.06 9.64
N LYS A 337 7.90 -7.50 10.10
CA LYS A 337 7.58 -8.92 10.20
C LYS A 337 7.14 -9.42 8.84
N VAL A 338 7.87 -10.39 8.28
CA VAL A 338 7.59 -11.00 6.98
C VAL A 338 7.40 -12.48 7.20
N ASP A 339 6.17 -12.95 7.02
CA ASP A 339 5.72 -14.28 7.42
C ASP A 339 6.04 -14.56 8.91
N SER A 340 6.97 -15.50 9.16
CA SER A 340 7.41 -15.89 10.50
C SER A 340 8.74 -15.26 10.92
N LYS A 341 9.35 -14.43 10.06
CA LYS A 341 10.68 -13.84 10.27
C LYS A 341 10.58 -12.33 10.44
N PHE A 342 11.66 -11.75 10.95
CA PHE A 342 11.86 -10.31 11.05
C PHE A 342 12.95 -9.89 10.07
N VAL A 343 12.63 -8.92 9.21
CA VAL A 343 13.53 -8.36 8.22
C VAL A 343 13.86 -6.94 8.63
N MET A 344 15.12 -6.72 8.98
CA MET A 344 15.68 -5.40 9.24
C MET A 344 16.21 -4.82 7.94
N PHE A 345 15.69 -3.67 7.53
CA PHE A 345 16.29 -2.82 6.51
C PHE A 345 17.17 -1.80 7.24
N LEU A 346 18.41 -1.61 6.80
CA LEU A 346 19.40 -0.82 7.51
C LEU A 346 20.35 -0.09 6.55
N LYS A 347 20.87 1.06 6.97
CA LYS A 347 21.88 1.81 6.23
C LYS A 347 23.30 1.39 6.62
N ASP A 348 24.10 1.08 5.62
CA ASP A 348 25.57 1.03 5.75
C ASP A 348 26.13 2.46 5.63
N GLU A 349 26.50 3.03 6.78
CA GLU A 349 26.96 4.42 6.91
C GLU A 349 28.45 4.59 6.60
N THR A 350 29.12 3.54 6.11
CA THR A 350 30.55 3.58 5.80
C THR A 350 30.87 4.66 4.76
N ILE A 351 31.81 5.55 5.08
CA ILE A 351 32.23 6.67 4.22
C ILE A 351 33.42 6.33 3.33
N GLU A 352 34.24 5.34 3.70
CA GLU A 352 35.46 5.02 2.98
C GLU A 352 35.77 3.51 3.03
N PRO A 353 35.73 2.81 1.87
CA PRO A 353 35.13 3.27 0.63
C PRO A 353 33.62 3.53 0.83
N ALA A 354 33.09 4.60 0.24
CA ALA A 354 31.70 5.00 0.45
C ALA A 354 30.73 3.86 0.10
N GLN A 355 29.91 3.49 1.08
CA GLN A 355 28.82 2.53 0.93
C GLN A 355 27.49 3.28 0.83
N LYS A 356 27.07 3.95 1.91
CA LYS A 356 25.88 4.83 2.00
C LYS A 356 24.64 4.24 1.32
N ASN A 357 24.42 2.95 1.52
CA ASN A 357 23.38 2.17 0.85
C ASN A 357 22.53 1.40 1.86
N ILE A 358 21.33 1.00 1.42
CA ILE A 358 20.43 0.17 2.22
C ILE A 358 20.72 -1.31 1.96
N ARG A 359 20.69 -2.11 3.03
CA ARG A 359 20.86 -3.56 3.05
C ARG A 359 19.76 -4.20 3.90
N ILE A 360 19.65 -5.53 3.85
CA ILE A 360 18.75 -6.31 4.69
C ILE A 360 19.51 -7.28 5.59
N ALA A 361 18.98 -7.53 6.78
CA ALA A 361 19.37 -8.61 7.67
C ALA A 361 18.11 -9.29 8.25
N ILE A 362 18.15 -10.59 8.50
CA ILE A 362 16.98 -11.41 8.84
C ILE A 362 17.21 -12.12 10.17
N SER A 363 16.15 -12.24 10.96
CA SER A 363 16.11 -12.96 12.22
C SER A 363 14.81 -13.75 12.37
N ASP A 364 14.82 -14.81 13.17
CA ASP A 364 13.60 -15.51 13.61
C ASP A 364 12.90 -14.81 14.78
N GLN A 365 13.58 -13.88 15.45
CA GLN A 365 13.07 -13.13 16.59
C GLN A 365 13.31 -11.62 16.42
N LEU A 366 12.37 -10.80 16.90
CA LEU A 366 12.46 -9.35 16.81
C LEU A 366 13.76 -8.81 17.44
N GLU A 367 14.16 -9.39 18.57
CA GLU A 367 15.37 -9.00 19.33
C GLU A 367 16.68 -9.57 18.73
N GLY A 368 16.61 -10.33 17.64
CA GLY A 368 17.76 -11.00 17.03
C GLY A 368 18.06 -12.40 17.60
N PRO A 369 19.23 -12.97 17.29
CA PRO A 369 20.29 -12.37 16.47
C PRO A 369 19.88 -12.26 15.00
N TYR A 370 20.20 -11.11 14.39
CA TYR A 370 20.08 -10.92 12.94
C TYR A 370 21.32 -11.48 12.23
N ASP A 371 21.12 -12.02 11.03
CA ASP A 371 22.18 -12.56 10.19
C ASP A 371 23.08 -11.47 9.59
N GLN A 372 24.06 -11.89 8.78
CA GLN A 372 24.95 -10.97 8.10
C GLN A 372 24.18 -10.14 7.06
N ALA A 373 24.41 -8.82 7.06
CA ALA A 373 23.78 -7.92 6.12
C ALA A 373 24.04 -8.33 4.66
N SER A 374 23.00 -8.24 3.84
CA SER A 374 23.02 -8.57 2.42
C SER A 374 23.96 -7.69 1.59
N ALA A 375 24.03 -8.00 0.30
CA ALA A 375 24.46 -7.01 -0.69
C ALA A 375 23.50 -5.79 -0.70
N PRO A 376 23.94 -4.61 -1.17
CA PRO A 376 23.08 -3.44 -1.28
C PRO A 376 21.81 -3.71 -2.08
N ILE A 377 20.66 -3.24 -1.59
CA ILE A 377 19.37 -3.30 -2.29
C ILE A 377 19.09 -2.03 -3.11
N THR A 378 19.96 -1.03 -2.99
CA THR A 378 19.85 0.29 -3.65
C THR A 378 20.92 0.46 -4.72
N GLY A 379 20.70 1.41 -5.64
CA GLY A 379 21.62 1.73 -6.73
C GLY A 379 22.89 2.49 -6.29
N LYS A 380 23.65 3.00 -7.27
CA LYS A 380 24.89 3.78 -7.03
C LYS A 380 24.59 5.24 -6.68
N TYR A 381 23.95 5.45 -5.55
CA TYR A 381 23.64 6.75 -4.96
C TYR A 381 23.58 6.61 -3.44
N TRP A 382 23.60 7.74 -2.72
CA TRP A 382 23.52 7.72 -1.27
C TRP A 382 22.05 7.67 -0.83
N ALA A 383 21.73 6.72 0.02
CA ALA A 383 20.40 6.46 0.54
C ALA A 383 20.43 6.34 2.06
N GLU A 384 19.41 6.86 2.74
CA GLU A 384 19.26 6.79 4.19
C GLU A 384 17.80 6.72 4.62
N GLY A 385 17.56 6.43 5.90
CA GLY A 385 16.21 6.38 6.46
C GLY A 385 15.25 5.44 5.74
N PRO A 386 15.57 4.13 5.63
CA PRO A 386 14.68 3.19 4.98
C PRO A 386 13.39 3.02 5.79
N THR A 387 12.24 3.03 5.12
CA THR A 387 10.97 2.58 5.68
C THR A 387 10.27 1.67 4.68
N ALA A 388 9.64 0.59 5.16
CA ALA A 388 9.19 -0.50 4.30
C ALA A 388 7.73 -0.87 4.54
N ILE A 389 7.01 -1.17 3.46
CA ILE A 389 5.61 -1.62 3.52
C ILE A 389 5.27 -2.50 2.32
N GLU A 390 4.30 -3.40 2.48
CA GLU A 390 3.75 -4.18 1.39
C GLU A 390 2.65 -3.42 0.64
N ILE A 391 2.78 -3.36 -0.69
CA ILE A 391 1.82 -2.76 -1.63
C ILE A 391 1.58 -3.76 -2.76
N ASN A 392 0.34 -4.21 -2.91
CA ASN A 392 -0.09 -5.11 -3.99
C ASN A 392 0.79 -6.38 -4.12
N GLY A 393 1.12 -7.03 -3.00
CA GLY A 393 1.91 -8.26 -2.99
C GLY A 393 3.42 -8.06 -3.19
N LYS A 394 3.91 -6.81 -3.14
CA LYS A 394 5.33 -6.49 -3.23
C LYS A 394 5.75 -5.59 -2.07
N TRP A 395 6.94 -5.82 -1.56
CA TRP A 395 7.60 -4.91 -0.64
C TRP A 395 8.05 -3.66 -1.40
N VAL A 396 7.78 -2.50 -0.83
CA VAL A 396 8.31 -1.21 -1.25
C VAL A 396 9.08 -0.61 -0.09
N VAL A 397 10.33 -0.25 -0.33
CA VAL A 397 11.22 0.39 0.64
C VAL A 397 11.50 1.81 0.15
N TYR A 398 10.99 2.81 0.87
CA TYR A 398 11.27 4.23 0.64
C TYR A 398 12.52 4.64 1.41
N PHE A 399 13.27 5.62 0.89
CA PHE A 399 14.47 6.14 1.55
C PHE A 399 14.77 7.57 1.06
N ASP A 400 15.45 8.36 1.87
CA ASP A 400 15.92 9.71 1.52
C ASP A 400 17.21 9.61 0.68
N LYS A 401 17.18 10.16 -0.54
CA LYS A 401 18.37 10.40 -1.37
C LYS A 401 18.87 11.81 -1.10
N TYR A 402 19.38 12.02 0.11
CA TYR A 402 19.64 13.33 0.70
C TYR A 402 20.62 14.21 -0.10
N ILE A 403 21.56 13.62 -0.84
CA ILE A 403 22.46 14.34 -1.75
C ILE A 403 21.69 14.90 -2.96
N ASP A 404 20.73 14.13 -3.46
CA ASP A 404 19.89 14.48 -4.60
C ASP A 404 18.66 15.32 -4.21
N LYS A 405 18.44 15.53 -2.90
CA LYS A 405 17.29 16.25 -2.33
C LYS A 405 15.93 15.72 -2.81
N LYS A 406 15.82 14.40 -2.93
CA LYS A 406 14.57 13.71 -3.29
C LYS A 406 14.44 12.39 -2.55
N TYR A 407 13.21 11.88 -2.46
CA TYR A 407 12.98 10.50 -2.03
C TYR A 407 13.25 9.51 -3.16
N GLY A 408 13.70 8.31 -2.78
CA GLY A 408 13.83 7.15 -3.64
C GLY A 408 13.01 5.97 -3.11
N ALA A 409 12.82 4.97 -3.95
CA ALA A 409 12.24 3.71 -3.54
C ALA A 409 12.74 2.53 -4.37
N VAL A 410 12.82 1.37 -3.73
CA VAL A 410 13.04 0.08 -4.39
C VAL A 410 11.88 -0.86 -4.08
N THR A 411 11.58 -1.80 -4.98
CA THR A 411 10.53 -2.80 -4.78
C THR A 411 11.01 -4.22 -5.03
N SER A 412 10.44 -5.18 -4.30
CA SER A 412 10.74 -6.60 -4.45
C SER A 412 9.50 -7.45 -4.17
N GLY A 413 9.31 -8.52 -4.95
CA GLY A 413 8.29 -9.54 -4.67
C GLY A 413 8.80 -10.70 -3.82
N ASP A 414 10.12 -10.86 -3.67
CA ASP A 414 10.76 -12.03 -3.04
C ASP A 414 11.83 -11.67 -2.00
N LEU A 415 12.02 -10.36 -1.73
CA LEU A 415 13.06 -9.78 -0.88
C LEU A 415 14.50 -10.07 -1.32
N LYS A 416 14.70 -10.60 -2.53
CA LYS A 416 16.02 -10.95 -3.09
C LYS A 416 16.34 -10.09 -4.29
N GLN A 417 15.41 -9.96 -5.23
CA GLN A 417 15.56 -9.15 -6.43
C GLN A 417 14.88 -7.81 -6.22
N TRP A 418 15.62 -6.73 -6.44
CA TRP A 418 15.19 -5.36 -6.18
C TRP A 418 15.17 -4.54 -7.46
N GLU A 419 14.04 -3.89 -7.72
CA GLU A 419 13.85 -2.93 -8.82
C GLU A 419 13.85 -1.51 -8.24
N ASP A 420 14.67 -0.62 -8.79
CA ASP A 420 14.61 0.80 -8.47
C ASP A 420 13.40 1.45 -9.15
N ILE A 421 12.50 2.01 -8.34
CA ILE A 421 11.27 2.67 -8.79
C ILE A 421 11.26 4.16 -8.40
N SER A 422 12.43 4.73 -8.10
CA SER A 422 12.56 6.13 -7.66
C SER A 422 11.92 7.12 -8.64
N ASP A 423 11.97 6.84 -9.95
CA ASP A 423 11.38 7.73 -10.96
C ASP A 423 9.85 7.67 -11.02
N ARG A 424 9.25 6.62 -10.41
CA ARG A 424 7.80 6.35 -10.36
C ARG A 424 7.14 6.88 -9.09
N ILE A 425 7.92 7.33 -8.11
CA ILE A 425 7.39 7.92 -6.88
C ILE A 425 7.46 9.45 -6.90
N ARG A 426 6.59 10.09 -6.13
CA ARG A 426 6.55 11.54 -5.92
C ARG A 426 6.26 11.82 -4.45
N PHE A 427 7.08 12.66 -3.82
CA PHE A 427 6.94 13.10 -2.44
C PHE A 427 6.81 14.63 -2.36
N PRO A 428 6.20 15.17 -1.28
CA PRO A 428 6.24 16.59 -0.99
C PRO A 428 7.67 17.14 -0.96
N GLU A 429 7.83 18.42 -1.30
CA GLU A 429 9.15 19.06 -1.30
C GLU A 429 9.69 19.21 0.13
N GLY A 430 10.95 18.82 0.34
CA GLY A 430 11.62 18.94 1.62
C GLY A 430 11.27 17.84 2.63
N THR A 431 10.52 16.80 2.21
CA THR A 431 10.37 15.57 3.00
C THR A 431 11.74 14.97 3.29
N ARG A 432 11.97 14.61 4.57
CA ARG A 432 13.15 13.87 5.04
C ARG A 432 12.70 12.61 5.77
N HIS A 433 13.64 11.83 6.30
CA HIS A 433 13.42 10.53 6.94
C HIS A 433 12.18 10.50 7.86
N GLY A 434 11.35 9.47 7.70
CA GLY A 434 10.30 9.07 8.64
C GLY A 434 9.69 7.74 8.19
N THR A 435 8.43 7.47 8.52
CA THR A 435 7.88 6.11 8.44
C THR A 435 6.57 6.04 7.65
N VAL A 436 6.45 5.01 6.81
CA VAL A 436 5.20 4.67 6.12
C VAL A 436 4.32 3.75 6.97
N PHE A 437 3.02 4.00 6.99
CA PHE A 437 2.03 3.16 7.66
C PHE A 437 0.65 3.29 7.00
N LYS A 438 -0.31 2.46 7.40
CA LYS A 438 -1.71 2.55 6.91
C LYS A 438 -2.64 3.10 7.98
N VAL A 439 -3.68 3.80 7.55
CA VAL A 439 -4.79 4.22 8.41
C VAL A 439 -6.14 3.90 7.77
N PRO A 440 -7.20 3.70 8.58
CA PRO A 440 -8.56 3.62 8.06
C PRO A 440 -8.94 4.89 7.30
N ARG A 441 -9.66 4.75 6.19
CA ARG A 441 -10.09 5.87 5.35
C ARG A 441 -10.85 6.95 6.13
N ASP A 442 -11.71 6.56 7.05
CA ASP A 442 -12.47 7.51 7.87
C ASP A 442 -11.56 8.38 8.74
N LEU A 443 -10.43 7.84 9.21
CA LEU A 443 -9.43 8.62 9.92
C LEU A 443 -8.72 9.58 8.97
N PHE A 444 -8.28 9.10 7.81
CA PHE A 444 -7.67 9.95 6.77
C PHE A 444 -8.58 11.13 6.40
N LEU A 445 -9.88 10.89 6.19
CA LEU A 445 -10.82 11.96 5.84
C LEU A 445 -10.93 13.03 6.94
N LYS A 446 -10.81 12.65 8.21
CA LYS A 446 -10.74 13.63 9.31
C LYS A 446 -9.44 14.45 9.25
N LEU A 447 -8.30 13.78 9.06
CA LEU A 447 -6.99 14.44 8.94
C LEU A 447 -6.89 15.41 7.76
N ASN A 448 -7.56 15.10 6.66
CA ASN A 448 -7.50 15.88 5.43
C ASN A 448 -8.49 17.07 5.39
N ASN A 449 -9.55 17.02 6.20
CA ASN A 449 -10.59 18.04 6.21
C ASN A 449 -10.40 19.10 7.32
N GLU A 450 -9.55 18.82 8.31
CA GLU A 450 -9.10 19.78 9.32
C GLU A 450 -7.73 20.33 8.96
#